data_AF-A0AAE1LEF5-F1
#
_entry.id   AF-A0AAE1LEF5-F1
#
_cell.length_a   1.000
_cell.length_b   1.000
_cell.length_c   1.000
_cell.angle_alpha   90.00
_cell.angle_beta   90.00
_cell.angle_gamma   90.00
#
_symmetry.space_group_name_H-M   'P 1'
#
loop_
_entity.id
_entity.type
_entity.pdbx_description
1 polymer ?
#
loop_
_entity_poly.entity_id
_entity_poly.type
_entity_poly.pdbx_seq_one_letter_code
_entity_poly.pdbx_strand_id
1 'polypeptide(L)'
;MSIKTEKGEQFCFVNDEGTVIYTTEENLRMWKFITSLAREMTGEELNPEVVLVDFEDAAHISIRECFPNASIHAHIHANSHLRLAFSKTDSEEGKWLHAFLGLSLLHPDSVCDGFLTLMEFKDTTWPSAFTEFADYVTDTYASDCARYPPELWAAPPGSGPRTTNAAESFHRHFNDQFRGAHPNIHHLTESLLDIQAGTYIKINSIDRKVAARCDPQVKERQERAKVMYGQFMNGEREMYSYLKIMGFMFKKK
;
A
#
# COMPACT_ATOMS: atom_id res chain seq x y z
N MET A 1 1.59 23.21 9.81
CA MET A 1 1.54 22.85 11.25
C MET A 1 0.98 21.43 11.31
N SER A 2 1.78 20.43 11.70
CA SER A 2 1.30 19.05 11.82
C SER A 2 0.45 18.98 13.09
N ILE A 3 -0.88 18.93 12.93
CA ILE A 3 -1.79 18.66 14.03
C ILE A 3 -1.51 17.23 14.48
N LYS A 4 -1.31 17.04 15.79
CA LYS A 4 -1.10 15.73 16.40
C LYS A 4 -2.09 15.54 17.55
N THR A 5 -2.59 14.33 17.75
CA THR A 5 -3.33 13.98 18.98
C THR A 5 -2.40 13.95 20.19
N GLU A 6 -2.95 13.85 21.41
CA GLU A 6 -2.15 13.66 22.64
C GLU A 6 -1.27 12.40 22.58
N LYS A 7 -1.63 11.42 21.73
CA LYS A 7 -0.86 10.20 21.44
C LYS A 7 0.13 10.35 20.28
N GLY A 8 0.23 11.54 19.68
CA GLY A 8 1.20 11.85 18.63
C GLY A 8 0.77 11.52 17.20
N GLU A 9 -0.50 11.16 16.96
CA GLU A 9 -1.02 10.68 15.67
C GLU A 9 -1.11 11.83 14.64
N GLN A 10 -0.59 11.65 13.43
CA GLN A 10 -0.44 12.74 12.44
C GLN A 10 -1.66 13.07 11.57
N PHE A 11 -2.72 12.26 11.56
CA PHE A 11 -3.81 12.37 10.58
C PHE A 11 -5.18 12.60 11.23
N CYS A 12 -5.35 13.76 11.85
CA CYS A 12 -6.67 14.26 12.20
C CYS A 12 -7.28 14.98 11.00
N PHE A 13 -8.23 14.35 10.30
CA PHE A 13 -9.14 15.11 9.45
C PHE A 13 -10.08 15.90 10.34
N VAL A 14 -9.86 17.21 10.38
CA VAL A 14 -10.72 18.17 11.05
C VAL A 14 -11.67 18.71 9.98
N ASN A 15 -12.97 18.44 10.07
CA ASN A 15 -13.94 19.10 9.19
C ASN A 15 -14.02 20.61 9.49
N ASP A 16 -14.76 21.38 8.69
CA ASP A 16 -14.94 22.83 8.89
C ASP A 16 -15.51 23.21 10.27
N GLU A 17 -16.05 22.24 11.00
CA GLU A 17 -16.63 22.37 12.34
C GLU A 17 -15.68 21.97 13.48
N GLY A 18 -14.45 21.53 13.19
CA GLY A 18 -13.49 21.13 14.23
C GLY A 18 -13.56 19.66 14.64
N THR A 19 -14.38 18.83 13.96
CA THR A 19 -14.58 17.42 14.31
C THR A 19 -13.45 16.56 13.74
N VAL A 20 -12.77 15.80 14.61
CA VAL A 20 -11.73 14.83 14.24
C VAL A 20 -12.40 13.52 13.80
N ILE A 21 -12.20 13.11 12.54
CA ILE A 21 -12.98 11.99 11.95
C ILE A 21 -12.25 10.64 12.02
N TYR A 22 -10.92 10.61 12.20
CA TYR A 22 -10.14 9.37 12.15
C TYR A 22 -9.02 9.33 13.20
N THR A 23 -9.35 9.05 14.46
CA THR A 23 -8.33 8.74 15.50
C THR A 23 -8.20 7.24 15.71
N THR A 24 -7.22 6.84 16.52
CA THR A 24 -7.13 5.45 17.01
C THR A 24 -8.43 5.01 17.67
N GLU A 25 -9.13 5.89 18.39
CA GLU A 25 -10.37 5.53 19.08
C GLU A 25 -11.50 5.19 18.10
N GLU A 26 -11.70 5.97 17.04
CA GLU A 26 -12.70 5.63 16.01
C GLU A 26 -12.34 4.34 15.28
N ASN A 27 -11.06 4.14 14.95
CA ASN A 27 -10.62 2.89 14.34
C ASN A 27 -10.86 1.68 15.25
N LEU A 28 -10.59 1.80 16.55
CA LEU A 28 -10.89 0.75 17.53
C LEU A 28 -12.39 0.45 17.62
N ARG A 29 -13.23 1.49 17.65
CA ARG A 29 -14.69 1.32 17.64
C ARG A 29 -15.16 0.60 16.37
N MET A 30 -14.60 0.97 15.22
CA MET A 30 -14.88 0.31 13.94
C MET A 30 -14.49 -1.18 13.98
N TRP A 31 -13.26 -1.52 14.38
CA TRP A 31 -12.82 -2.92 14.42
C TRP A 31 -13.62 -3.78 15.40
N LYS A 32 -13.95 -3.23 16.57
CA LYS A 32 -14.82 -3.90 17.56
C LYS A 32 -16.21 -4.15 16.99
N PHE A 33 -16.77 -3.16 16.29
CA PHE A 33 -18.07 -3.30 15.62
C PHE A 33 -18.04 -4.38 14.53
N ILE A 34 -17.05 -4.33 13.62
CA ILE A 34 -16.88 -5.33 12.55
C ILE A 34 -16.72 -6.74 13.13
N THR A 35 -15.91 -6.89 14.18
CA THR A 35 -15.69 -8.19 14.85
C THR A 35 -16.99 -8.72 15.48
N SER A 36 -17.77 -7.83 16.11
CA SER A 36 -19.07 -8.21 16.68
C SER A 36 -20.06 -8.65 15.61
N LEU A 37 -20.09 -7.94 14.48
CA LEU A 37 -20.96 -8.25 13.35
C LEU A 37 -20.56 -9.56 12.68
N ALA A 38 -19.27 -9.80 12.48
CA ALA A 38 -18.76 -11.05 11.93
C ALA A 38 -19.22 -12.25 12.79
N ARG A 39 -19.08 -12.13 14.12
CA ARG A 39 -19.53 -13.16 15.06
C ARG A 39 -21.03 -13.37 15.03
N GLU A 40 -21.82 -12.30 14.95
CA GLU A 40 -23.28 -12.39 14.88
C GLU A 40 -23.75 -13.06 13.57
N MET A 41 -23.14 -12.69 12.44
CA MET A 41 -23.56 -13.15 11.12
C MET A 41 -23.05 -14.55 10.76
N THR A 42 -21.86 -14.92 11.25
CA THR A 42 -21.18 -16.16 10.83
C THR A 42 -20.97 -17.16 11.96
N GLY A 43 -21.06 -16.72 13.22
CA GLY A 43 -20.69 -17.52 14.39
C GLY A 43 -19.18 -17.59 14.65
N GLU A 44 -18.35 -16.99 13.79
CA GLU A 44 -16.88 -17.04 13.90
C GLU A 44 -16.31 -15.69 14.37
N GLU A 45 -15.20 -15.76 15.12
CA GLU A 45 -14.44 -14.56 15.48
C GLU A 45 -13.53 -14.14 14.32
N LEU A 46 -13.54 -12.84 14.00
CA LEU A 46 -12.62 -12.28 13.03
C LEU A 46 -11.20 -12.30 13.58
N ASN A 47 -10.35 -13.18 13.04
CA ASN A 47 -8.95 -13.30 13.45
C ASN A 47 -8.03 -13.32 12.21
N PRO A 48 -7.74 -12.16 11.61
CA PRO A 48 -6.94 -12.09 10.41
C PRO A 48 -5.47 -12.40 10.72
N GLU A 49 -4.83 -13.23 9.88
CA GLU A 49 -3.38 -13.48 9.96
C GLU A 49 -2.58 -12.29 9.41
N VAL A 50 -3.13 -11.60 8.40
CA VAL A 50 -2.49 -10.48 7.71
C VAL A 50 -3.51 -9.37 7.50
N VAL A 51 -3.12 -8.14 7.80
CA VAL A 51 -3.89 -6.92 7.51
C VAL A 51 -3.06 -6.01 6.61
N LEU A 52 -3.57 -5.71 5.42
CA LEU A 52 -2.99 -4.73 4.50
C LEU A 52 -3.65 -3.37 4.75
N VAL A 53 -2.88 -2.38 5.16
CA VAL A 53 -3.37 -1.04 5.54
C VAL A 53 -2.38 0.03 5.08
N ASP A 54 -2.86 1.24 4.78
CA ASP A 54 -2.02 2.36 4.40
C ASP A 54 -1.17 2.86 5.59
N PHE A 55 -0.20 3.75 5.31
CA PHE A 55 0.73 4.30 6.30
C PHE A 55 0.07 5.35 7.20
N GLU A 56 -0.79 4.89 8.10
CA GLU A 56 -1.51 5.71 9.08
C GLU A 56 -1.31 5.18 10.51
N ASP A 57 -0.66 5.99 11.37
CA ASP A 57 -0.36 5.62 12.75
C ASP A 57 -1.60 5.14 13.52
N ALA A 58 -2.72 5.85 13.41
CA ALA A 58 -3.96 5.52 14.11
C ALA A 58 -4.53 4.15 13.69
N ALA A 59 -4.49 3.84 12.40
CA ALA A 59 -4.93 2.56 11.88
C ALA A 59 -4.02 1.43 12.38
N HIS A 60 -2.70 1.62 12.30
CA HIS A 60 -1.72 0.63 12.76
C HIS A 60 -1.85 0.34 14.26
N ILE A 61 -1.99 1.38 15.09
CA ILE A 61 -2.15 1.24 16.53
C ILE A 61 -3.44 0.45 16.84
N SER A 62 -4.56 0.81 16.22
CA SER A 62 -5.84 0.12 16.45
C SER A 62 -5.82 -1.35 16.03
N ILE A 63 -5.18 -1.68 14.90
CA ILE A 63 -5.04 -3.05 14.42
C ILE A 63 -4.20 -3.88 15.38
N ARG A 64 -3.07 -3.34 15.89
CA ARG A 64 -2.24 -4.05 16.87
C ARG A 64 -2.98 -4.33 18.18
N GLU A 65 -3.88 -3.43 18.59
CA GLU A 65 -4.70 -3.63 19.78
C GLU A 65 -5.81 -4.68 19.55
N CYS A 66 -6.49 -4.63 18.39
CA CYS A 66 -7.57 -5.58 18.08
C CYS A 66 -7.08 -6.97 17.67
N PHE A 67 -5.95 -7.04 16.95
CA PHE A 67 -5.41 -8.24 16.35
C PHE A 67 -3.89 -8.34 16.59
N PRO A 68 -3.45 -8.59 17.84
CA PRO A 68 -2.04 -8.53 18.22
C PRO A 68 -1.15 -9.55 17.51
N ASN A 69 -1.75 -10.62 16.97
CA ASN A 69 -1.05 -11.68 16.24
C ASN A 69 -1.05 -11.46 14.72
N ALA A 70 -1.76 -10.45 14.21
CA ALA A 70 -1.82 -10.19 12.78
C ALA A 70 -0.53 -9.51 12.30
N SER A 71 0.01 -9.96 11.18
CA SER A 71 1.05 -9.23 10.47
C SER A 71 0.45 -8.00 9.78
N ILE A 72 1.02 -6.83 10.01
CA ILE A 72 0.60 -5.59 9.36
C ILE A 72 1.51 -5.34 8.18
N HIS A 73 0.93 -5.28 6.98
CA HIS A 73 1.63 -4.89 5.78
C HIS A 73 1.09 -3.57 5.23
N ALA A 74 1.95 -2.79 4.58
CA ALA A 74 1.63 -1.53 3.92
C ALA A 74 2.25 -1.47 2.53
N HIS A 75 1.69 -0.61 1.67
CA HIS A 75 2.16 -0.45 0.29
C HIS A 75 2.65 0.98 0.05
N ILE A 76 3.87 1.12 -0.47
CA ILE A 76 4.44 2.43 -0.82
C ILE A 76 3.77 2.96 -2.09
N HIS A 77 3.10 4.11 -1.95
CA HIS A 77 2.59 4.90 -3.07
C HIS A 77 3.62 5.96 -3.49
N ALA A 78 3.74 6.20 -4.79
CA ALA A 78 4.59 7.27 -5.30
C ALA A 78 4.09 8.65 -4.84
N ASN A 79 4.99 9.47 -4.29
CA ASN A 79 4.67 10.80 -3.76
C ASN A 79 4.36 11.79 -4.90
N SER A 80 3.37 12.67 -4.68
CA SER A 80 2.90 13.67 -5.64
C SER A 80 3.88 14.83 -5.88
N HIS A 81 4.78 15.12 -4.95
CA HIS A 81 5.67 16.30 -5.02
C HIS A 81 6.70 16.23 -6.16
N LEU A 82 7.11 15.01 -6.57
CA LEU A 82 8.02 14.80 -7.71
C LEU A 82 7.31 14.18 -8.92
N ARG A 83 5.98 14.31 -9.01
CA ARG A 83 5.15 13.67 -10.05
C ARG A 83 5.64 13.92 -11.47
N LEU A 84 6.09 15.15 -11.78
CA LEU A 84 6.59 15.48 -13.12
C LEU A 84 7.88 14.71 -13.45
N ALA A 85 8.85 14.68 -12.54
CA ALA A 85 10.07 13.90 -12.72
C ALA A 85 9.77 12.39 -12.79
N PHE A 86 8.89 11.91 -11.91
CA PHE A 86 8.44 10.53 -11.90
C PHE A 86 7.75 10.12 -13.22
N SER A 87 7.04 11.03 -13.87
CA SER A 87 6.41 10.78 -15.18
C SER A 87 7.40 10.67 -16.34
N LYS A 88 8.57 11.30 -16.22
CA LYS A 88 9.63 11.33 -17.24
C LYS A 88 10.54 10.11 -17.08
N THR A 89 10.05 8.93 -17.44
CA THR A 89 10.76 7.67 -17.19
C THR A 89 12.07 7.48 -17.96
N ASP A 90 12.33 8.30 -18.97
CA ASP A 90 13.56 8.24 -19.76
C ASP A 90 14.68 9.12 -19.18
N SER A 91 14.35 10.05 -18.28
CA SER A 91 15.34 10.89 -17.61
C SER A 91 16.03 10.13 -16.49
N GLU A 92 17.26 10.52 -16.14
CA GLU A 92 18.00 9.87 -15.07
C GLU A 92 17.34 10.10 -13.71
N GLU A 93 16.76 11.28 -13.48
CA GLU A 93 15.94 11.58 -12.30
C GLU A 93 14.74 10.65 -12.19
N GLY A 94 14.02 10.45 -13.31
CA GLY A 94 12.87 9.56 -13.37
C GLY A 94 13.28 8.11 -13.09
N LYS A 95 14.35 7.63 -13.73
CA LYS A 95 14.88 6.26 -13.50
C LYS A 95 15.28 6.04 -12.06
N TRP A 96 15.93 7.03 -11.44
CA TRP A 96 16.29 6.98 -10.04
C TRP A 96 15.05 6.93 -9.14
N LEU A 97 14.04 7.78 -9.38
CA LEU A 97 12.78 7.76 -8.62
C LEU A 97 12.02 6.43 -8.76
N HIS A 98 11.99 5.83 -9.95
CA HIS A 98 11.33 4.53 -10.14
C HIS A 98 12.08 3.42 -9.40
N ALA A 99 13.40 3.48 -9.30
CA ALA A 99 14.20 2.47 -8.60
C ALA A 99 13.86 2.35 -7.10
N PHE A 100 13.32 3.40 -6.47
CA PHE A 100 12.76 3.33 -5.11
C PHE A 100 11.63 2.32 -4.96
N LEU A 101 10.78 2.20 -5.98
CA LEU A 101 9.70 1.22 -5.95
C LEU A 101 10.26 -0.21 -5.91
N GLY A 102 11.49 -0.41 -6.41
CA GLY A 102 12.22 -1.66 -6.30
C GLY A 102 12.59 -2.05 -4.86
N LEU A 103 12.73 -1.09 -3.95
CA LEU A 103 13.03 -1.37 -2.53
C LEU A 103 11.94 -2.23 -1.88
N SER A 104 10.68 -2.04 -2.29
CA SER A 104 9.55 -2.82 -1.76
C SER A 104 9.66 -4.32 -2.09
N LEU A 105 10.53 -4.68 -3.04
CA LEU A 105 10.73 -6.04 -3.53
C LEU A 105 12.07 -6.63 -3.04
N LEU A 106 12.69 -6.02 -2.04
CA LEU A 106 13.82 -6.58 -1.31
C LEU A 106 13.36 -7.32 -0.05
N HIS A 107 14.24 -8.14 0.50
CA HIS A 107 14.09 -8.58 1.89
C HIS A 107 14.21 -7.36 2.82
N PRO A 108 13.43 -7.25 3.92
CA PRO A 108 13.53 -6.13 4.88
C PRO A 108 14.97 -5.77 5.27
N ASP A 109 15.76 -6.78 5.66
CA ASP A 109 17.16 -6.63 6.05
C ASP A 109 18.07 -6.03 4.96
N SER A 110 17.68 -6.13 3.68
CA SER A 110 18.46 -5.60 2.55
C SER A 110 18.02 -4.19 2.11
N VAL A 111 16.97 -3.62 2.72
CA VAL A 111 16.42 -2.32 2.31
C VAL A 111 17.39 -1.19 2.61
N CYS A 112 18.07 -1.20 3.76
CA CYS A 112 19.04 -0.17 4.12
C CYS A 112 20.18 -0.11 3.09
N ASP A 113 20.80 -1.26 2.78
CA ASP A 113 21.84 -1.37 1.75
C ASP A 113 21.33 -0.95 0.36
N GLY A 114 20.10 -1.37 0.01
CA GLY A 114 19.45 -0.97 -1.23
C GLY A 114 19.24 0.55 -1.33
N PHE A 115 18.81 1.18 -0.24
CA PHE A 115 18.62 2.63 -0.19
C PHE A 115 19.95 3.39 -0.25
N LEU A 116 20.98 2.95 0.47
CA LEU A 116 22.33 3.52 0.39
C LEU A 116 22.88 3.43 -1.05
N THR A 117 22.69 2.27 -1.69
CA THR A 117 23.03 2.10 -3.11
C THR A 117 22.30 3.14 -3.97
N LEU A 118 21.00 3.40 -3.76
CA LEU A 118 20.31 4.46 -4.52
C LEU A 118 20.90 5.85 -4.29
N MET A 119 21.34 6.15 -3.06
CA MET A 119 21.94 7.44 -2.73
C MET A 119 23.26 7.68 -3.47
N GLU A 120 24.09 6.64 -3.66
CA GLU A 120 25.34 6.74 -4.41
C GLU A 120 25.14 7.15 -5.87
N PHE A 121 24.01 6.76 -6.47
CA PHE A 121 23.65 7.09 -7.85
C PHE A 121 22.79 8.36 -7.98
N LYS A 122 22.54 9.08 -6.88
CA LYS A 122 21.83 10.35 -6.92
C LYS A 122 22.79 11.44 -7.39
N ASP A 123 22.43 12.14 -8.47
CA ASP A 123 23.23 13.28 -8.94
C ASP A 123 23.09 14.48 -7.97
N THR A 124 24.23 15.11 -7.67
CA THR A 124 24.31 16.31 -6.82
C THR A 124 23.81 17.58 -7.50
N THR A 125 23.72 17.58 -8.84
CA THR A 125 23.23 18.70 -9.64
C THR A 125 21.71 18.77 -9.72
N TRP A 126 21.01 17.71 -9.31
CA TRP A 126 19.54 17.68 -9.30
C TRP A 126 18.96 18.69 -8.30
N PRO A 127 17.72 19.17 -8.53
CA PRO A 127 17.05 20.09 -7.62
C PRO A 127 16.99 19.58 -6.16
N SER A 128 16.97 20.50 -5.19
CA SER A 128 16.94 20.18 -3.76
C SER A 128 15.78 19.26 -3.37
N ALA A 129 14.66 19.33 -4.08
CA ALA A 129 13.49 18.48 -3.89
C ALA A 129 13.82 16.97 -3.94
N PHE A 130 14.87 16.54 -4.65
CA PHE A 130 15.31 15.14 -4.65
C PHE A 130 16.05 14.75 -3.38
N THR A 131 16.80 15.69 -2.79
CA THR A 131 17.44 15.51 -1.49
C THR A 131 16.38 15.51 -0.39
N GLU A 132 15.45 16.46 -0.41
CA GLU A 132 14.32 16.50 0.52
C GLU A 132 13.47 15.22 0.47
N PHE A 133 13.27 14.66 -0.73
CA PHE A 133 12.62 13.37 -0.89
C PHE A 133 13.42 12.22 -0.28
N ALA A 134 14.74 12.18 -0.49
CA ALA A 134 15.60 11.16 0.10
C ALA A 134 15.63 11.23 1.63
N ASP A 135 15.71 12.44 2.19
CA ASP A 135 15.65 12.66 3.64
C ASP A 135 14.32 12.16 4.20
N TYR A 136 13.20 12.52 3.55
CA TYR A 136 11.88 12.01 3.91
C TYR A 136 11.80 10.48 3.88
N VAL A 137 12.35 9.83 2.84
CA VAL A 137 12.36 8.36 2.76
C VAL A 137 13.22 7.74 3.85
N THR A 138 14.34 8.36 4.21
CA THR A 138 15.21 7.90 5.30
C THR A 138 14.46 7.88 6.62
N ASP A 139 13.81 8.99 6.97
CA ASP A 139 13.09 9.14 8.24
C ASP A 139 11.80 8.34 8.30
N THR A 140 11.17 8.10 7.14
CA THR A 140 9.84 7.47 7.08
C THR A 140 9.90 5.97 6.84
N TYR A 141 10.85 5.48 6.03
CA TYR A 141 10.82 4.11 5.51
C TYR A 141 12.12 3.30 5.64
N ALA A 142 13.29 3.93 5.48
CA ALA A 142 14.53 3.18 5.19
C ALA A 142 15.51 3.03 6.36
N SER A 143 15.47 3.91 7.37
CA SER A 143 16.37 3.84 8.52
C SER A 143 15.89 2.87 9.61
N ASP A 144 16.80 2.45 10.50
CA ASP A 144 16.48 1.60 11.67
C ASP A 144 15.48 2.26 12.63
N CYS A 145 15.42 3.59 12.63
CA CYS A 145 14.49 4.39 13.42
C CYS A 145 13.33 4.93 12.57
N ALA A 146 13.12 4.39 11.36
CA ALA A 146 12.08 4.83 10.47
C ALA A 146 10.71 4.66 11.12
N ARG A 147 9.81 5.62 10.87
CA ARG A 147 8.44 5.54 11.38
C ARG A 147 7.72 4.27 10.92
N TYR A 148 7.93 3.88 9.67
CA TYR A 148 7.39 2.68 9.08
C TYR A 148 8.53 1.79 8.58
N PRO A 149 9.03 0.89 9.44
CA PRO A 149 10.25 0.15 9.14
C PRO A 149 10.02 -0.87 8.00
N PRO A 150 11.09 -1.31 7.32
CA PRO A 150 11.02 -2.19 6.14
C PRO A 150 10.18 -3.45 6.31
N GLU A 151 10.10 -4.02 7.51
CA GLU A 151 9.31 -5.23 7.81
C GLU A 151 7.82 -5.04 7.53
N LEU A 152 7.33 -3.79 7.54
CA LEU A 152 5.93 -3.48 7.23
C LEU A 152 5.64 -3.48 5.72
N TRP A 153 6.63 -3.27 4.84
CA TRP A 153 6.32 -2.93 3.44
C TRP A 153 7.24 -3.57 2.40
N ALA A 154 8.42 -4.03 2.80
CA ALA A 154 9.38 -4.70 1.94
C ALA A 154 9.30 -6.22 2.12
N ALA A 155 9.36 -6.95 1.02
CA ALA A 155 9.61 -8.40 1.04
C ALA A 155 9.98 -8.93 -0.36
N PRO A 156 10.52 -10.16 -0.46
CA PRO A 156 10.83 -10.80 -1.75
C PRO A 156 9.59 -11.11 -2.61
N PRO A 157 9.66 -11.02 -3.95
CA PRO A 157 8.53 -11.34 -4.82
C PRO A 157 7.90 -12.71 -4.51
N GLY A 158 6.57 -12.72 -4.34
CA GLY A 158 5.81 -13.95 -4.06
C GLY A 158 5.38 -14.14 -2.61
N SER A 159 5.76 -13.27 -1.68
CA SER A 159 5.41 -13.36 -0.25
C SER A 159 3.97 -12.93 0.12
N GLY A 160 3.00 -13.09 -0.79
CA GLY A 160 1.59 -12.73 -0.56
C GLY A 160 1.11 -11.43 -1.23
N PRO A 161 -0.17 -11.06 -1.08
CA PRO A 161 -0.75 -9.90 -1.73
C PRO A 161 -0.23 -8.61 -1.08
N ARG A 162 0.46 -7.77 -1.88
CA ARG A 162 0.98 -6.47 -1.43
C ARG A 162 0.41 -5.28 -2.17
N THR A 163 -0.59 -5.50 -3.02
CA THR A 163 -1.18 -4.41 -3.79
C THR A 163 -2.51 -4.01 -3.19
N THR A 164 -2.69 -2.73 -2.89
CA THR A 164 -3.99 -2.12 -2.58
C THR A 164 -4.86 -1.95 -3.82
N ASN A 165 -4.45 -2.48 -4.98
CA ASN A 165 -5.22 -2.43 -6.25
C ASN A 165 -6.68 -2.88 -6.11
N ALA A 166 -6.97 -3.85 -5.24
CA ALA A 166 -8.34 -4.29 -4.99
C ALA A 166 -9.16 -3.19 -4.31
N ALA A 167 -8.62 -2.56 -3.26
CA ALA A 167 -9.21 -1.42 -2.58
C ALA A 167 -9.32 -0.20 -3.51
N GLU A 168 -8.25 0.14 -4.25
CA GLU A 168 -8.27 1.21 -5.26
C GLU A 168 -9.33 0.98 -6.33
N SER A 169 -9.47 -0.26 -6.81
CA SER A 169 -10.47 -0.63 -7.81
C SER A 169 -11.89 -0.54 -7.24
N PHE A 170 -12.07 -0.94 -5.98
CA PHE A 170 -13.36 -0.79 -5.29
C PHE A 170 -13.73 0.69 -5.15
N HIS A 171 -12.83 1.52 -4.61
CA HIS A 171 -13.07 2.96 -4.47
C HIS A 171 -13.38 3.63 -5.80
N ARG A 172 -12.64 3.29 -6.86
CA ARG A 172 -12.91 3.80 -8.21
C ARG A 172 -14.29 3.39 -8.70
N HIS A 173 -14.63 2.11 -8.60
CA HIS A 173 -15.92 1.60 -9.05
C HIS A 173 -17.09 2.20 -8.26
N PHE A 174 -16.94 2.34 -6.93
CA PHE A 174 -17.90 2.98 -6.06
C PHE A 174 -18.09 4.45 -6.42
N ASN A 175 -16.99 5.21 -6.51
CA ASN A 175 -17.04 6.63 -6.87
C ASN A 175 -17.61 6.86 -8.27
N ASP A 176 -17.39 5.94 -9.20
CA ASP A 176 -17.96 6.01 -10.55
C ASP A 176 -19.50 5.97 -10.55
N GLN A 177 -20.14 5.37 -9.54
CA GLN A 177 -21.60 5.38 -9.39
C GLN A 177 -22.15 6.78 -9.05
N PHE A 178 -21.31 7.70 -8.57
CA PHE A 178 -21.73 9.00 -8.04
C PHE A 178 -21.26 10.18 -8.90
N ARG A 179 -20.86 9.96 -10.16
CA ARG A 179 -20.41 11.03 -11.08
C ARG A 179 -21.52 11.96 -11.58
N GLY A 180 -22.78 11.69 -11.26
CA GLY A 180 -23.93 12.53 -11.61
C GLY A 180 -24.00 13.82 -10.78
N ALA A 181 -24.70 14.84 -11.30
CA ALA A 181 -24.71 16.17 -10.68
C ALA A 181 -25.25 16.21 -9.24
N HIS A 182 -26.14 15.27 -8.85
CA HIS A 182 -26.73 15.20 -7.50
C HIS A 182 -27.14 13.76 -7.12
N PRO A 183 -26.23 12.93 -6.61
CA PRO A 183 -26.63 11.63 -6.05
C PRO A 183 -27.47 11.84 -4.79
N ASN A 184 -28.64 11.22 -4.72
CA ASN A 184 -29.52 11.25 -3.55
C ASN A 184 -29.38 9.95 -2.75
N ILE A 185 -30.01 9.88 -1.58
CA ILE A 185 -29.94 8.72 -0.69
C ILE A 185 -30.45 7.42 -1.34
N HIS A 186 -31.40 7.50 -2.27
CA HIS A 186 -31.90 6.33 -2.99
C HIS A 186 -30.84 5.77 -3.94
N HIS A 187 -30.14 6.64 -4.70
CA HIS A 187 -29.02 6.22 -5.54
C HIS A 187 -27.88 5.58 -4.74
N LEU A 188 -27.58 6.10 -3.55
CA LEU A 188 -26.62 5.48 -2.64
C LEU A 188 -27.09 4.09 -2.22
N THR A 189 -28.35 3.96 -1.81
CA THR A 189 -28.93 2.68 -1.39
C THR A 189 -28.89 1.65 -2.52
N GLU A 190 -29.31 2.03 -3.72
CA GLU A 190 -29.25 1.16 -4.93
C GLU A 190 -27.81 0.73 -5.23
N SER A 191 -26.86 1.66 -5.22
CA SER A 191 -25.44 1.36 -5.45
C SER A 191 -24.88 0.35 -4.44
N LEU A 192 -25.25 0.47 -3.16
CA LEU A 192 -24.84 -0.45 -2.11
C LEU A 192 -25.49 -1.84 -2.28
N LEU A 193 -26.77 -1.90 -2.65
CA LEU A 193 -27.46 -3.16 -2.95
C LEU A 193 -26.84 -3.88 -4.15
N ASP A 194 -26.47 -3.16 -5.19
CA ASP A 194 -25.79 -3.72 -6.37
C ASP A 194 -24.42 -4.30 -6.03
N ILE A 195 -23.63 -3.57 -5.22
CA ILE A 195 -22.34 -4.06 -4.71
C ILE A 195 -22.54 -5.32 -3.86
N GLN A 196 -23.55 -5.33 -3.00
CA GLN A 196 -23.88 -6.48 -2.17
C GLN A 196 -24.26 -7.69 -3.02
N ALA A 197 -25.15 -7.51 -4.01
CA ALA A 197 -25.55 -8.57 -4.94
C ALA A 197 -24.35 -9.11 -5.72
N GLY A 198 -23.50 -8.24 -6.26
CA GLY A 198 -22.27 -8.62 -6.95
C GLY A 198 -21.29 -9.37 -6.05
N THR A 199 -21.20 -9.01 -4.77
CA THR A 199 -20.36 -9.70 -3.79
C THR A 199 -20.89 -11.10 -3.49
N TYR A 200 -22.20 -11.27 -3.30
CA TYR A 200 -22.80 -12.60 -3.12
C TYR A 200 -22.61 -13.50 -4.34
N ILE A 201 -22.68 -12.97 -5.55
CA ILE A 201 -22.38 -13.74 -6.77
C ILE A 201 -20.93 -14.25 -6.74
N LYS A 202 -19.97 -13.42 -6.32
CA LYS A 202 -18.56 -13.83 -6.20
C LYS A 202 -18.35 -14.88 -5.13
N ILE A 203 -18.96 -14.73 -3.95
CA ILE A 203 -18.91 -15.73 -2.87
C ILE A 203 -19.45 -17.08 -3.37
N ASN A 204 -20.65 -17.08 -3.96
CA ASN A 204 -21.26 -18.29 -4.53
C ASN A 204 -20.40 -18.92 -5.64
N SER A 205 -19.69 -18.12 -6.44
CA SER A 205 -18.76 -18.61 -7.46
C SER A 205 -17.56 -19.33 -6.83
N ILE A 206 -17.02 -18.81 -5.72
CA ILE A 206 -15.91 -19.41 -4.97
C ILE A 206 -16.37 -20.73 -4.34
N ASP A 207 -17.55 -20.76 -3.72
CA ASP A 207 -18.11 -21.97 -3.11
C ASP A 207 -18.32 -23.09 -4.13
N ARG A 208 -18.71 -22.71 -5.36
CA ARG A 208 -18.84 -23.62 -6.51
C ARG A 208 -17.50 -24.01 -7.14
N LYS A 209 -16.37 -23.58 -6.57
CA LYS A 209 -15.01 -23.81 -7.07
C LYS A 209 -14.82 -23.39 -8.53
N VAL A 210 -15.55 -22.37 -8.97
CA VAL A 210 -15.32 -21.77 -10.29
C VAL A 210 -14.00 -21.03 -10.20
N ALA A 211 -12.99 -21.52 -10.91
CA ALA A 211 -11.65 -20.97 -10.85
C ALA A 211 -11.67 -19.49 -11.24
N ALA A 212 -11.17 -18.63 -10.34
CA ALA A 212 -10.94 -17.24 -10.65
C ALA A 212 -9.89 -17.16 -11.78
N ARG A 213 -10.24 -16.50 -12.89
CA ARG A 213 -9.31 -16.28 -14.00
C ARG A 213 -8.22 -15.32 -13.53
N CYS A 214 -7.01 -15.82 -13.31
CA CYS A 214 -5.84 -14.96 -13.17
C CYS A 214 -5.44 -14.45 -14.55
N ASP A 215 -5.22 -13.14 -14.69
CA ASP A 215 -4.70 -12.57 -15.92
C ASP A 215 -3.30 -13.16 -16.22
N PRO A 216 -3.10 -13.81 -17.38
CA PRO A 216 -1.80 -14.37 -17.76
C PRO A 216 -0.64 -13.36 -17.65
N GLN A 217 -0.89 -12.08 -17.94
CA GLN A 217 0.13 -11.04 -17.87
C GLN A 217 0.55 -10.75 -16.43
N VAL A 218 -0.38 -10.81 -15.48
CA VAL A 218 -0.09 -10.64 -14.05
C VAL A 218 0.76 -11.81 -13.57
N LYS A 219 0.41 -13.04 -13.96
CA LYS A 219 1.17 -14.24 -13.62
C LYS A 219 2.59 -14.20 -14.19
N GLU A 220 2.73 -13.85 -15.47
CA GLU A 220 4.03 -13.72 -16.14
C GLU A 220 4.91 -12.67 -15.45
N ARG A 221 4.32 -11.51 -15.07
CA ARG A 221 5.05 -10.45 -14.35
C ARG A 221 5.52 -10.91 -12.98
N GLN A 222 4.69 -11.64 -12.22
CA GLN A 222 5.08 -12.19 -10.92
C GLN A 222 6.21 -13.22 -11.07
N GLU A 223 6.16 -14.07 -12.09
CA GLU A 223 7.20 -15.06 -12.32
C GLU A 223 8.53 -14.40 -12.71
N ARG A 224 8.46 -13.38 -13.59
CA ARG A 224 9.63 -12.57 -13.94
C ARG A 224 10.24 -11.88 -12.72
N ALA A 225 9.42 -11.35 -11.81
CA ALA A 225 9.90 -10.74 -10.57
C ALA A 225 10.70 -11.74 -9.72
N LYS A 226 10.19 -12.98 -9.57
CA LYS A 226 10.89 -14.04 -8.83
C LYS A 226 12.22 -14.42 -9.47
N VAL A 227 12.26 -14.56 -10.80
CA VAL A 227 13.50 -14.86 -11.54
C VAL A 227 14.54 -13.75 -11.31
N MET A 228 14.13 -12.48 -11.43
CA MET A 228 15.05 -11.34 -11.22
C MET A 228 15.57 -11.29 -9.79
N TYR A 229 14.73 -11.60 -8.79
CA TYR A 229 15.16 -11.70 -7.40
C TYR A 229 16.14 -12.86 -7.18
N GLY A 230 15.90 -14.02 -7.79
CA GLY A 230 16.83 -15.16 -7.72
C GLY A 230 18.20 -14.82 -8.29
N GLN A 231 18.27 -14.14 -9.44
CA GLN A 231 19.53 -13.67 -10.02
C GLN A 231 20.28 -12.71 -9.09
N PHE A 232 19.56 -11.81 -8.43
CA PHE A 232 20.14 -10.90 -7.44
C PHE A 232 20.71 -11.67 -6.24
N MET A 233 19.96 -12.61 -5.68
CA MET A 233 20.41 -13.41 -4.53
C MET A 233 21.61 -14.31 -4.85
N ASN A 234 21.75 -14.74 -6.10
CA ASN A 234 22.90 -15.53 -6.57
C ASN A 234 24.15 -14.67 -6.86
N GLY A 235 24.08 -13.35 -6.73
CA GLY A 235 25.17 -12.44 -7.09
C GLY A 235 25.37 -12.26 -8.60
N GLU A 236 24.44 -12.75 -9.43
CA GLU A 236 24.47 -12.56 -10.89
C GLU A 236 24.07 -11.13 -11.30
N ARG A 237 23.51 -10.37 -10.35
CA ARG A 237 23.03 -9.01 -10.57
C ARG A 237 23.37 -8.12 -9.37
N GLU A 238 23.94 -6.95 -9.65
CA GLU A 238 24.20 -5.91 -8.66
C GLU A 238 22.90 -5.26 -8.15
N MET A 239 22.92 -4.77 -6.90
CA MET A 239 21.79 -4.14 -6.22
C MET A 239 21.13 -3.04 -7.06
N TYR A 240 21.90 -2.08 -7.57
CA TYR A 240 21.34 -0.96 -8.33
C TYR A 240 20.65 -1.42 -9.63
N SER A 241 21.24 -2.41 -10.32
CA SER A 241 20.65 -3.02 -11.52
C SER A 241 19.32 -3.71 -11.20
N TYR A 242 19.27 -4.44 -10.08
CA TYR A 242 18.05 -5.06 -9.58
C TYR A 242 16.96 -4.01 -9.31
N LEU A 243 17.28 -2.98 -8.51
CA LEU A 243 16.33 -1.94 -8.12
C LEU A 243 15.72 -1.21 -9.32
N LYS A 244 16.54 -0.87 -10.33
CA LYS A 244 16.02 -0.27 -11.57
C LYS A 244 15.04 -1.19 -12.28
N ILE A 245 15.40 -2.46 -12.50
CA ILE A 245 14.53 -3.40 -13.22
C ILE A 245 13.20 -3.59 -12.48
N MET A 246 13.25 -3.77 -11.17
CA MET A 246 12.06 -4.03 -10.36
C MET A 246 11.18 -2.80 -10.22
N GLY A 247 11.78 -1.62 -10.06
CA GLY A 247 11.07 -0.35 -9.98
C GLY A 247 10.19 -0.07 -11.22
N PHE A 248 10.68 -0.45 -12.40
CA PHE A 248 9.93 -0.31 -13.65
C PHE A 248 8.94 -1.47 -13.92
N MET A 249 9.08 -2.60 -13.24
CA MET A 249 8.31 -3.82 -13.53
C MET A 249 6.80 -3.64 -13.28
N PHE A 250 6.42 -2.77 -12.34
CA PHE A 250 5.03 -2.55 -11.94
C PHE A 250 4.42 -1.27 -12.49
N LYS A 251 5.08 -0.59 -13.43
CA LYS A 251 4.48 0.54 -14.16
C LYS A 251 3.16 0.08 -14.80
N LYS A 252 2.05 0.71 -14.40
CA LYS A 252 0.79 0.64 -15.17
C LYS A 252 1.09 1.32 -16.51
N LYS A 253 0.95 0.56 -17.61
CA LYS A 253 1.05 1.11 -18.98
C LYS A 253 -0.04 2.14 -19.20
#